data_AF-A0A3S1DXC7-F1
#
_entry.id   AF-A0A3S1DXC7-F1
#
_cell.length_a   1.000
_cell.length_b   1.000
_cell.length_c   1.000
_cell.angle_alpha   90.00
_cell.angle_beta   90.00
_cell.angle_gamma   90.00
#
_symmetry.space_group_name_H-M   'P 1'
#
loop_
_entity.id
_entity.type
_entity.pdbx_description
1 polymer ?
#
loop_
_entity_poly.entity_id
_entity_poly.type
_entity_poly.pdbx_seq_one_letter_code
_entity_poly.pdbx_strand_id
1 'polypeptide(L)'
;ALLFNRLGMPSFVSTLAGLLAVLGMQLYILGSTGSINLPYGSALVDFGQLMVMPKWVSHTLAAIPGLAMLVSGLRTVARRRAANLSTPSVAGLVLRVAVITIGLELIVAYLNQSRGIPWMFGLFVGLVVAMNYALTRTKWGRSMTAVGGNREAARRAGIKVRAIYLSAFALCSLFAALGGVLAAARLASASQQAGTGDVNLNAIAAAVIGGTS
;
A
#
# COMPACT_ATOMS: atom_id res chain seq x y z
N ALA A 1 15.41 12.80 -2.84
CA ALA A 1 14.60 13.95 -3.32
C ALA A 1 15.42 15.22 -3.61
N LEU A 2 16.23 15.72 -2.67
CA LEU A 2 17.03 16.94 -2.89
C LEU A 2 18.05 16.80 -4.03
N LEU A 3 18.71 15.64 -4.12
CA LEU A 3 19.67 15.34 -5.19
C LEU A 3 19.01 15.42 -6.58
N PHE A 4 17.85 14.79 -6.76
CA PHE A 4 17.09 14.87 -8.01
C PHE A 4 16.57 16.29 -8.29
N ASN A 5 15.97 16.95 -7.29
CA ASN A 5 15.29 18.24 -7.47
C ASN A 5 16.25 19.44 -7.64
N ARG A 6 17.44 19.39 -7.05
CA ARG A 6 18.43 20.49 -7.07
C ARG A 6 19.65 20.20 -7.95
N LEU A 7 20.17 18.98 -7.93
CA LEU A 7 21.41 18.62 -8.64
C LEU A 7 21.13 17.95 -9.99
N GLY A 8 19.87 17.68 -10.33
CA GLY A 8 19.51 17.02 -11.60
C GLY A 8 20.00 15.58 -11.72
N MET A 9 20.50 14.99 -10.64
CA MET A 9 20.95 13.59 -10.62
C MET A 9 19.81 12.66 -11.02
N PRO A 10 20.06 11.66 -11.88
CA PRO A 10 19.06 10.63 -12.20
C PRO A 10 18.52 9.98 -10.92
N SER A 11 17.20 9.77 -10.89
CA SER A 11 16.50 9.19 -9.74
C SER A 11 17.12 7.86 -9.32
N PHE A 12 17.38 6.97 -10.29
CA PHE A 12 17.98 5.65 -10.08
C PHE A 12 19.32 5.72 -9.34
N VAL A 13 20.23 6.59 -9.77
CA VAL A 13 21.55 6.75 -9.13
C VAL A 13 21.38 7.24 -7.69
N SER A 14 20.49 8.22 -7.48
CA SER A 14 20.26 8.77 -6.14
C SER A 14 19.64 7.75 -5.17
N THR A 15 18.76 6.87 -5.65
CA THR A 15 18.13 5.84 -4.83
C THR A 15 19.05 4.66 -4.57
N LEU A 16 19.86 4.27 -5.56
CA LEU A 16 20.83 3.17 -5.41
C LEU A 16 21.97 3.56 -4.47
N ALA A 17 22.50 4.78 -4.59
CA ALA A 17 23.47 5.31 -3.63
C ALA A 17 22.88 5.39 -2.21
N GLY A 18 21.62 5.83 -2.08
CA GLY A 18 20.92 5.84 -0.80
C GLY A 18 20.74 4.44 -0.20
N LEU A 19 20.38 3.45 -1.01
CA LEU A 19 20.28 2.06 -0.59
C LEU A 19 21.64 1.54 -0.08
N LEU A 20 22.73 1.77 -0.83
CA LEU A 20 24.07 1.36 -0.42
C LEU A 20 24.51 2.02 0.90
N ALA A 21 24.17 3.29 1.10
CA ALA A 21 24.44 3.98 2.36
C ALA A 21 23.68 3.35 3.54
N VAL A 22 22.40 3.00 3.35
CA VAL A 22 21.58 2.35 4.38
C VAL A 22 22.07 0.93 4.66
N LEU A 23 22.43 0.15 3.63
CA LEU A 23 23.02 -1.18 3.80
C LEU A 23 24.38 -1.10 4.51
N GLY A 24 25.22 -0.11 4.19
CA GLY A 24 26.48 0.14 4.90
C GLY A 24 26.25 0.50 6.38
N MET A 25 25.23 1.30 6.67
CA MET A 25 24.82 1.62 8.04
C MET A 25 24.31 0.38 8.78
N GLN A 26 23.54 -0.49 8.12
CA GLN A 26 23.09 -1.77 8.66
C GLN A 26 24.28 -2.69 8.97
N LEU A 27 25.27 -2.79 8.07
CA LEU A 27 26.52 -3.52 8.29
C LEU A 27 27.27 -3.01 9.52
N TYR A 28 27.37 -1.69 9.66
CA TYR A 28 28.01 -1.07 10.81
C TYR A 28 27.29 -1.36 12.13
N ILE A 29 25.95 -1.24 12.16
CA ILE A 29 25.15 -1.40 13.39
C ILE A 29 25.12 -2.87 13.87
N LEU A 30 24.90 -3.81 12.96
CA LEU A 30 24.74 -5.23 13.31
C LEU A 30 26.10 -5.94 13.51
N GLY A 31 27.21 -5.31 13.10
CA GLY A 31 28.57 -5.77 13.36
C GLY A 31 28.82 -7.24 13.02
N SER A 32 29.63 -7.91 13.85
CA SER A 32 29.98 -9.33 13.71
C SER A 32 28.83 -10.30 14.01
N THR A 33 27.80 -9.85 14.72
CA THR A 33 26.62 -10.68 15.06
C THR A 33 25.72 -10.96 13.87
N GLY A 34 25.75 -10.10 12.84
CA GLY A 34 24.99 -10.30 11.59
C GLY A 34 23.47 -10.24 11.72
N SER A 35 22.92 -10.23 12.94
CA SER A 35 21.50 -10.09 13.24
C SER A 35 21.27 -9.63 14.68
N ILE A 36 20.13 -8.98 14.90
CA ILE A 36 19.61 -8.57 16.19
C ILE A 36 18.22 -9.21 16.34
N ASN A 37 18.04 -10.04 17.36
CA ASN A 37 16.75 -10.61 17.69
C ASN A 37 15.95 -9.66 18.58
N LEU A 38 14.67 -9.49 18.26
CA LEU A 38 13.75 -8.68 19.04
C LEU A 38 13.20 -9.54 20.19
N PRO A 39 13.06 -9.00 21.42
CA PRO A 39 12.47 -9.74 22.52
C PRO A 39 11.04 -10.21 22.20
N TYR A 40 10.79 -11.51 22.37
CA TYR A 40 9.45 -12.07 22.34
C TYR A 40 8.64 -11.48 23.50
N GLY A 41 7.46 -10.92 23.22
CA GLY A 41 6.67 -10.12 24.18
C GLY A 41 6.90 -8.61 24.11
N SER A 42 7.76 -8.13 23.19
CA SER A 42 7.77 -6.70 22.86
C SER A 42 6.51 -6.34 22.06
N ALA A 43 5.94 -5.15 22.31
CA ALA A 43 4.74 -4.69 21.62
C ALA A 43 4.85 -4.74 20.09
N LEU A 44 6.07 -4.55 19.55
CA LEU A 44 6.33 -4.63 18.12
C LEU A 44 6.18 -6.07 17.60
N VAL A 45 6.80 -7.05 18.26
CA VAL A 45 6.70 -8.47 17.87
C VAL A 45 5.28 -8.98 18.09
N ASP A 46 4.63 -8.58 19.18
CA ASP A 46 3.24 -8.93 19.45
C ASP A 46 2.31 -8.39 18.35
N PHE A 47 2.51 -7.15 17.91
CA PHE A 47 1.76 -6.58 16.79
C PHE A 47 2.00 -7.36 15.48
N GLY A 48 3.24 -7.77 15.23
CA GLY A 48 3.61 -8.50 14.01
C GLY A 48 3.16 -9.97 13.99
N GLN A 49 2.97 -10.60 15.15
CA GLN A 49 2.76 -12.05 15.24
C GLN A 49 1.49 -12.48 15.99
N LEU A 50 1.11 -11.80 17.07
CA LEU A 50 0.12 -12.27 18.04
C LEU A 50 -1.17 -11.45 18.03
N MET A 51 -1.11 -10.17 17.65
CA MET A 51 -2.28 -9.29 17.64
C MET A 51 -3.20 -9.64 16.46
N VAL A 52 -4.29 -10.32 16.78
CA VAL A 52 -5.32 -10.76 15.84
C VAL A 52 -6.59 -9.93 16.01
N MET A 53 -7.24 -9.61 14.90
CA MET A 53 -8.51 -8.90 14.89
C MET A 53 -9.62 -9.77 15.51
N PRO A 54 -10.47 -9.20 16.38
CA PRO A 54 -11.66 -9.90 16.88
C PRO A 54 -12.54 -10.37 15.71
N LYS A 55 -13.17 -11.54 15.84
CA LYS A 55 -13.97 -12.16 14.77
C LYS A 55 -15.02 -11.21 14.18
N TRP A 56 -15.73 -10.47 15.02
CA TRP A 56 -16.72 -9.50 14.57
C TRP A 56 -16.10 -8.39 13.69
N VAL A 57 -14.90 -7.90 14.04
CA VAL A 57 -14.18 -6.89 13.24
C VAL A 57 -13.78 -7.47 11.88
N SER A 58 -13.22 -8.68 11.83
CA SER A 58 -12.78 -9.28 10.57
C SER A 58 -13.95 -9.54 9.60
N HIS A 59 -15.08 -10.04 10.11
CA HIS A 59 -16.29 -10.21 9.30
C HIS A 59 -16.86 -8.87 8.81
N THR A 60 -16.97 -7.85 9.69
CA THR A 60 -17.44 -6.53 9.24
C THR A 60 -16.55 -5.91 8.16
N LEU A 61 -15.22 -6.04 8.27
CA LEU A 61 -14.30 -5.56 7.24
C LEU A 61 -14.45 -6.30 5.90
N ALA A 62 -14.76 -7.60 5.93
CA ALA A 62 -15.01 -8.39 4.72
C ALA A 62 -16.33 -8.01 4.02
N ALA A 63 -17.33 -7.56 4.77
CA ALA A 63 -18.60 -7.10 4.22
C ALA A 63 -18.53 -5.70 3.55
N ILE A 64 -17.59 -4.84 3.97
CA ILE A 64 -17.49 -3.45 3.48
C ILE A 64 -17.32 -3.35 1.95
N PRO A 65 -16.41 -4.09 1.28
CA PRO A 65 -16.28 -4.05 -0.18
C PRO A 65 -17.59 -4.40 -0.90
N GLY A 66 -18.31 -5.42 -0.43
CA GLY A 66 -19.61 -5.82 -0.97
C GLY A 66 -20.64 -4.70 -0.87
N LEU A 67 -20.77 -4.11 0.32
CA LEU A 67 -21.66 -2.97 0.56
C LEU A 67 -21.28 -1.75 -0.31
N ALA A 68 -19.99 -1.44 -0.42
CA ALA A 68 -19.51 -0.33 -1.23
C ALA A 68 -19.82 -0.55 -2.74
N MET A 69 -19.65 -1.77 -3.24
CA MET A 69 -20.00 -2.15 -4.61
C MET A 69 -21.52 -2.07 -4.85
N LEU A 70 -22.33 -2.51 -3.89
CA LEU A 70 -23.78 -2.43 -3.99
C LEU A 70 -24.26 -0.97 -4.03
N VAL A 71 -23.81 -0.15 -3.09
CA VAL A 71 -24.18 1.28 -3.01
C VAL A 71 -23.73 2.04 -4.26
N SER A 72 -22.48 1.85 -4.69
CA SER A 72 -21.97 2.52 -5.89
C SER A 72 -22.67 2.04 -7.17
N GLY A 73 -23.00 0.75 -7.27
CA GLY A 73 -23.75 0.17 -8.38
C GLY A 73 -25.18 0.71 -8.46
N LEU A 74 -25.91 0.71 -7.34
CA LEU A 74 -27.28 1.26 -7.27
C LEU A 74 -27.31 2.76 -7.58
N ARG A 75 -26.34 3.54 -7.07
CA ARG A 75 -26.18 4.97 -7.42
C ARG A 75 -25.89 5.18 -8.91
N THR A 76 -25.24 4.22 -9.57
CA THR A 76 -24.96 4.29 -11.00
C THR A 76 -26.21 3.96 -11.82
N VAL A 77 -26.96 2.93 -11.42
CA VAL A 77 -28.25 2.58 -12.02
C VAL A 77 -29.24 3.73 -11.90
N ALA A 78 -29.40 4.31 -10.71
CA ALA A 78 -30.30 5.44 -10.48
C ALA A 78 -29.93 6.66 -11.35
N ARG A 79 -28.64 7.00 -11.43
CA ARG A 79 -28.15 8.10 -12.28
C ARG A 79 -28.39 7.85 -13.77
N ARG A 80 -28.16 6.62 -14.25
CA ARG A 80 -28.41 6.27 -15.67
C ARG A 80 -29.90 6.27 -16.01
N ARG A 81 -30.75 5.78 -15.09
CA ARG A 81 -32.21 5.80 -15.25
C ARG A 81 -32.75 7.23 -15.32
N ALA A 82 -32.28 8.12 -14.46
CA ALA A 82 -32.62 9.54 -14.51
C ALA A 82 -32.16 10.23 -15.81
N ALA A 83 -31.07 9.75 -16.41
CA ALA A 83 -30.55 10.23 -17.69
C ALA A 83 -31.14 9.50 -18.92
N ASN A 84 -32.16 8.64 -18.76
CA ASN A 84 -32.75 7.81 -19.83
C ASN A 84 -31.73 6.95 -20.61
N LEU A 85 -30.64 6.53 -19.94
CA LEU A 85 -29.61 5.66 -20.50
C LEU A 85 -29.88 4.19 -20.15
N SER A 86 -29.31 3.28 -20.94
CA SER A 86 -29.36 1.84 -20.66
C SER A 86 -28.76 1.52 -19.28
N THR A 87 -29.57 0.89 -18.44
CA THR A 87 -29.18 0.52 -17.08
C THR A 87 -28.55 -0.87 -17.07
N PRO A 88 -27.41 -1.08 -16.38
CA PRO A 88 -26.89 -2.42 -16.15
C PRO A 88 -27.90 -3.25 -15.35
N SER A 89 -27.87 -4.58 -15.52
CA SER A 89 -28.81 -5.49 -14.85
C SER A 89 -28.60 -5.45 -13.34
N VAL A 90 -29.67 -5.09 -12.60
CA VAL A 90 -29.64 -5.07 -11.13
C VAL A 90 -29.40 -6.47 -10.58
N ALA A 91 -30.03 -7.49 -11.19
CA ALA A 91 -29.80 -8.89 -10.83
C ALA A 91 -28.33 -9.30 -11.00
N GLY A 92 -27.68 -8.89 -12.11
CA GLY A 92 -26.26 -9.17 -12.34
C GLY A 92 -25.35 -8.44 -11.35
N LEU A 93 -25.67 -7.20 -10.98
CA LEU A 93 -24.97 -6.46 -9.93
C LEU A 93 -25.09 -7.17 -8.57
N VAL A 94 -26.31 -7.53 -8.17
CA VAL A 94 -26.58 -8.19 -6.88
C VAL A 94 -25.88 -9.55 -6.82
N LEU A 95 -25.94 -10.34 -7.90
CA LEU A 95 -25.25 -11.63 -7.97
C LEU A 95 -23.73 -11.46 -7.84
N ARG A 96 -23.13 -10.50 -8.56
CA ARG A 96 -21.69 -10.22 -8.44
C ARG A 96 -21.29 -9.79 -7.04
N VAL A 97 -22.08 -8.90 -6.41
CA VAL A 97 -21.85 -8.47 -5.03
C VAL A 97 -21.96 -9.65 -4.07
N ALA A 98 -23.00 -10.48 -4.21
CA ALA A 98 -23.21 -11.64 -3.36
C ALA A 98 -22.05 -12.62 -3.46
N VAL A 99 -21.62 -12.97 -4.69
CA VAL A 99 -20.50 -13.90 -4.92
C VAL A 99 -19.21 -13.38 -4.29
N ILE A 100 -18.87 -12.11 -4.48
CA ILE A 100 -17.65 -11.52 -3.90
C ILE A 100 -17.74 -11.48 -2.38
N THR A 101 -18.87 -11.04 -1.83
CA THR A 101 -19.05 -10.89 -0.38
C THR A 101 -19.01 -12.25 0.31
N ILE A 102 -19.76 -13.24 -0.20
CA ILE A 102 -19.76 -14.60 0.32
C ILE A 102 -18.35 -15.20 0.23
N GLY A 103 -17.65 -15.01 -0.89
CA GLY A 103 -16.28 -15.49 -1.04
C GLY A 103 -15.33 -14.90 0.00
N LEU A 104 -15.39 -13.59 0.25
CA LEU A 104 -14.59 -12.93 1.29
C LEU A 104 -14.96 -13.43 2.69
N GLU A 105 -16.24 -13.57 3.00
CA GLU A 105 -16.72 -14.06 4.30
C GLU A 105 -16.29 -15.51 4.56
N LEU A 106 -16.30 -16.37 3.54
CA LEU A 106 -15.80 -17.74 3.64
C LEU A 106 -14.29 -17.78 3.94
N ILE A 107 -13.50 -16.91 3.29
CA ILE A 107 -12.06 -16.78 3.58
C ILE A 107 -11.86 -16.33 5.02
N VAL A 108 -12.59 -15.32 5.48
CA VAL A 108 -12.49 -14.82 6.85
C VAL A 108 -12.90 -15.88 7.86
N ALA A 109 -13.99 -16.61 7.61
CA ALA A 109 -14.45 -17.72 8.46
C ALA A 109 -13.38 -18.81 8.57
N TYR A 110 -12.77 -19.19 7.44
CA TYR A 110 -11.69 -20.17 7.40
C TYR A 110 -10.45 -19.72 8.20
N LEU A 111 -10.01 -18.46 8.00
CA LEU A 111 -8.87 -17.90 8.73
C LEU A 111 -9.16 -17.79 10.24
N ASN A 112 -10.37 -17.41 10.63
CA ASN A 112 -10.83 -17.32 12.03
C ASN A 112 -10.93 -18.67 12.74
N GLN A 113 -10.95 -19.80 12.01
CA GLN A 113 -10.88 -21.14 12.61
C GLN A 113 -9.46 -21.51 13.07
N SER A 114 -8.45 -20.90 12.44
CA SER A 114 -7.04 -21.09 12.80
C SER A 114 -6.56 -19.99 13.75
N ARG A 115 -5.75 -19.04 13.26
CA ARG A 115 -5.20 -17.94 14.05
C ARG A 115 -5.94 -16.62 13.84
N GLY A 116 -6.93 -16.55 12.96
CA GLY A 116 -7.61 -15.31 12.59
C GLY A 116 -6.77 -14.40 11.70
N ILE A 117 -7.25 -13.17 11.54
CA ILE A 117 -6.64 -12.15 10.67
C ILE A 117 -5.76 -11.22 11.53
N PRO A 118 -4.44 -11.12 11.26
CA PRO A 118 -3.56 -10.22 12.02
C PRO A 118 -3.91 -8.75 11.82
N TRP A 119 -3.75 -7.93 12.87
CA TRP A 119 -3.88 -6.46 12.76
C TRP A 119 -2.87 -5.87 11.77
N MET A 120 -1.72 -6.52 11.58
CA MET A 120 -0.73 -6.19 10.56
C MET A 120 -1.32 -6.19 9.14
N PHE A 121 -2.18 -7.16 8.81
CA PHE A 121 -2.89 -7.19 7.52
C PHE A 121 -3.93 -6.06 7.43
N GLY A 122 -4.65 -5.81 8.53
CA GLY A 122 -5.59 -4.67 8.60
C GLY A 122 -4.90 -3.32 8.36
N LEU A 123 -3.72 -3.11 8.94
CA LEU A 123 -2.90 -1.92 8.69
C LEU A 123 -2.51 -1.80 7.21
N PHE A 124 -2.05 -2.89 6.59
CA PHE A 124 -1.72 -2.91 5.17
C PHE A 124 -2.92 -2.52 4.30
N VAL A 125 -4.08 -3.13 4.51
CA VAL A 125 -5.32 -2.78 3.78
C VAL A 125 -5.69 -1.32 4.03
N GLY A 126 -5.57 -0.83 5.26
CA GLY A 126 -5.82 0.58 5.60
C GLY A 126 -4.92 1.55 4.82
N LEU A 127 -3.61 1.25 4.72
CA LEU A 127 -2.66 2.04 3.94
C LEU A 127 -3.00 2.04 2.45
N VAL A 128 -3.37 0.87 1.90
CA VAL A 128 -3.79 0.74 0.49
C VAL A 128 -5.04 1.58 0.22
N VAL A 129 -6.07 1.48 1.07
CA VAL A 129 -7.30 2.27 0.93
C VAL A 129 -7.01 3.76 1.06
N ALA A 130 -6.18 4.16 2.02
CA ALA A 130 -5.79 5.55 2.23
C ALA A 130 -5.04 6.11 1.00
N MET A 131 -4.09 5.36 0.43
CA MET A 131 -3.36 5.78 -0.77
C MET A 131 -4.22 5.77 -2.02
N ASN A 132 -5.09 4.77 -2.18
CA ASN A 132 -6.05 4.77 -3.27
C ASN A 132 -6.96 6.02 -3.20
N TYR A 133 -7.46 6.36 -2.01
CA TYR A 133 -8.24 7.58 -1.83
C TYR A 133 -7.41 8.85 -2.10
N ALA A 134 -6.19 8.92 -1.58
CA ALA A 134 -5.28 10.04 -1.81
C ALA A 134 -5.03 10.26 -3.30
N LEU A 135 -4.76 9.19 -4.06
CA LEU A 135 -4.47 9.26 -5.49
C LEU A 135 -5.70 9.55 -6.34
N THR A 136 -6.86 8.98 -6.01
CA THR A 136 -8.06 9.08 -6.87
C THR A 136 -8.96 10.26 -6.54
N ARG A 137 -9.02 10.70 -5.28
CA ARG A 137 -10.01 11.69 -4.83
C ARG A 137 -9.41 13.05 -4.49
N THR A 138 -8.11 13.14 -4.19
CA THR A 138 -7.51 14.41 -3.74
C THR A 138 -6.91 15.24 -4.89
N LYS A 139 -6.71 16.54 -4.65
CA LYS A 139 -5.97 17.42 -5.58
C LYS A 139 -4.52 16.96 -5.75
N TRP A 140 -3.89 16.48 -4.67
CA TRP A 140 -2.51 15.98 -4.69
C TRP A 140 -2.37 14.79 -5.65
N GLY A 141 -3.28 13.83 -5.60
CA GLY A 141 -3.30 12.69 -6.52
C GLY A 141 -3.39 13.09 -7.99
N ARG A 142 -4.30 14.02 -8.31
CA ARG A 142 -4.42 14.57 -9.68
C ARG A 142 -3.14 15.28 -10.14
N SER A 143 -2.50 16.04 -9.26
CA SER A 143 -1.21 16.68 -9.55
C SER A 143 -0.09 15.65 -9.73
N MET A 144 -0.09 14.55 -8.97
CA MET A 144 0.86 13.45 -9.10
C MET A 144 0.75 12.80 -10.49
N THR A 145 -0.46 12.46 -10.94
CA THR A 145 -0.70 11.89 -12.28
C THR A 145 -0.33 12.86 -13.40
N ALA A 146 -0.67 14.15 -13.27
CA ALA A 146 -0.34 15.16 -14.27
C ALA A 146 1.17 15.36 -14.44
N VAL A 147 1.92 15.35 -13.32
CA VAL A 147 3.38 15.44 -13.34
C VAL A 147 4.01 14.19 -13.97
N GLY A 148 3.44 13.00 -13.71
CA GLY A 148 3.89 11.74 -14.31
C GLY A 148 3.75 11.72 -15.84
N GLY A 149 2.64 12.23 -16.38
CA GLY A 149 2.40 12.25 -17.83
C GLY A 149 3.25 13.28 -18.58
N ASN A 150 3.28 14.54 -18.13
CA ASN A 150 4.14 15.56 -18.73
C ASN A 150 4.54 16.65 -17.73
N ARG A 151 5.81 16.60 -17.31
CA ARG A 151 6.40 17.53 -16.36
C ARG A 151 6.32 19.00 -16.79
N GLU A 152 6.54 19.29 -18.06
CA GLU A 152 6.56 20.67 -18.56
C GLU A 152 5.16 21.24 -18.64
N ALA A 153 4.19 20.45 -19.11
CA ALA A 153 2.78 20.83 -19.13
C ALA A 153 2.25 21.05 -17.71
N ALA A 154 2.58 20.16 -16.77
CA ALA A 154 2.21 20.32 -15.36
C ALA A 154 2.77 21.61 -14.75
N ARG A 155 4.04 21.95 -15.06
CA ARG A 155 4.66 23.22 -14.62
C ARG A 155 3.94 24.43 -15.22
N ARG A 156 3.57 24.39 -16.51
CA ARG A 156 2.81 25.47 -17.17
C ARG A 156 1.40 25.62 -16.61
N ALA A 157 0.79 24.54 -16.13
CA ALA A 157 -0.49 24.54 -15.43
C ALA A 157 -0.39 25.01 -13.95
N GLY A 158 0.76 25.55 -13.52
CA GLY A 158 0.95 26.09 -12.17
C GLY A 158 1.21 25.02 -11.08
N ILE A 159 1.39 23.76 -11.44
CA ILE A 159 1.69 22.69 -10.47
C ILE A 159 3.14 22.83 -9.99
N LYS A 160 3.33 22.85 -8.67
CA LYS A 160 4.67 22.83 -8.04
C LYS A 160 5.32 21.46 -8.18
N VAL A 161 5.83 21.14 -9.38
CA VAL A 161 6.43 19.83 -9.73
C VAL A 161 7.47 19.37 -8.69
N ARG A 162 8.35 20.25 -8.21
CA ARG A 162 9.38 19.91 -7.21
C ARG A 162 8.76 19.38 -5.91
N ALA A 163 7.65 19.96 -5.47
CA ALA A 163 6.94 19.53 -4.26
C ALA A 163 6.29 18.15 -4.46
N ILE A 164 5.75 17.90 -5.66
CA ILE A 164 5.19 16.59 -6.02
C ILE A 164 6.27 15.50 -5.97
N TYR A 165 7.42 15.70 -6.64
CA TYR A 165 8.53 14.74 -6.54
C TYR A 165 9.02 14.55 -5.11
N LEU A 166 9.14 15.63 -4.33
CA LEU A 166 9.55 15.53 -2.92
C LEU A 166 8.56 14.65 -2.13
N SER A 167 7.25 14.90 -2.28
CA SER A 167 6.22 14.11 -1.60
C SER A 167 6.22 12.65 -2.03
N ALA A 168 6.46 12.37 -3.31
CA ALA A 168 6.53 11.00 -3.84
C ALA A 168 7.71 10.23 -3.24
N PHE A 169 8.92 10.80 -3.29
CA PHE A 169 10.10 10.19 -2.68
C PHE A 169 9.93 10.01 -1.18
N ALA A 170 9.37 11.00 -0.47
CA ALA A 170 9.15 10.92 0.97
C ALA A 170 8.15 9.82 1.34
N LEU A 171 7.03 9.69 0.60
CA LEU A 171 6.05 8.64 0.83
C LEU A 171 6.60 7.24 0.51
N CYS A 172 7.35 7.10 -0.59
CA CYS A 172 8.01 5.83 -0.90
C CYS A 172 8.99 5.43 0.20
N SER A 173 9.82 6.36 0.69
CA SER A 173 10.73 6.11 1.81
C SER A 173 10.00 5.77 3.11
N LEU A 174 8.88 6.45 3.39
CA LEU A 174 8.05 6.17 4.56
C LEU A 174 7.46 4.75 4.49
N PHE A 175 6.88 4.34 3.35
CA PHE A 175 6.34 2.99 3.20
C PHE A 175 7.43 1.92 3.19
N ALA A 176 8.61 2.20 2.66
CA ALA A 176 9.74 1.30 2.74
C ALA A 176 10.21 1.11 4.20
N ALA A 177 10.33 2.19 4.97
CA ALA A 177 10.71 2.13 6.38
C ALA A 177 9.65 1.39 7.22
N LEU A 178 8.36 1.71 7.02
CA LEU A 178 7.25 1.00 7.67
C LEU A 178 7.26 -0.49 7.32
N GLY A 179 7.43 -0.83 6.03
CA GLY A 179 7.53 -2.22 5.57
C GLY A 179 8.69 -2.97 6.22
N GLY A 180 9.85 -2.31 6.39
CA GLY A 180 11.00 -2.87 7.10
C GLY A 180 10.74 -3.14 8.58
N VAL A 181 10.13 -2.18 9.29
CA VAL A 181 9.72 -2.34 10.70
C VAL A 181 8.73 -3.48 10.86
N LEU A 182 7.75 -3.56 9.96
CA LEU A 182 6.75 -4.62 9.91
C LEU A 182 7.37 -5.99 9.60
N ALA A 183 8.33 -6.06 8.69
CA ALA A 183 9.07 -7.30 8.42
C ALA A 183 9.85 -7.76 9.65
N ALA A 184 10.55 -6.85 10.33
CA ALA A 184 11.28 -7.16 11.56
C ALA A 184 10.34 -7.62 12.68
N ALA A 185 9.19 -6.97 12.84
CA ALA A 185 8.13 -7.36 13.78
C ALA A 185 7.63 -8.79 13.52
N ARG A 186 7.39 -9.13 12.26
CA ARG A 186 6.93 -10.47 11.85
C ARG A 186 8.00 -11.54 12.05
N LEU A 187 9.26 -11.23 11.77
CA LEU A 187 10.40 -12.17 11.87
C LEU A 187 11.00 -12.22 13.29
N ALA A 188 10.54 -11.37 14.21
CA ALA A 188 11.13 -11.15 15.53
C ALA A 188 12.67 -10.93 15.49
N SER A 189 13.19 -10.43 14.38
CA SER A 189 14.62 -10.23 14.15
C SER A 189 14.87 -9.27 13.00
N ALA A 190 16.04 -8.64 13.02
CA ALA A 190 16.59 -7.86 11.92
C ALA A 190 18.00 -8.40 11.62
N SER A 191 18.23 -8.88 10.40
CA SER A 191 19.51 -9.46 9.96
C SER A 191 20.09 -8.72 8.77
N GLN A 192 21.36 -8.96 8.44
CA GLN A 192 21.98 -8.41 7.21
C GLN A 192 21.29 -8.85 5.92
N GLN A 193 20.60 -9.99 5.96
CA GLN A 193 19.87 -10.52 4.81
C GLN A 193 18.50 -9.86 4.65
N ALA A 194 18.00 -9.15 5.67
CA ALA A 194 16.74 -8.44 5.61
C ALA A 194 16.84 -7.26 4.64
N GLY A 195 15.93 -7.19 3.66
CA GLY A 195 15.91 -6.10 2.67
C GLY A 195 16.88 -6.28 1.49
N THR A 196 17.42 -7.49 1.28
CA THR A 196 18.29 -7.81 0.15
C THR A 196 17.54 -7.91 -1.19
N GLY A 197 18.24 -8.28 -2.27
CA GLY A 197 17.83 -8.13 -3.68
C GLY A 197 16.39 -8.51 -4.02
N ASP A 198 15.87 -9.60 -3.44
CA ASP A 198 14.50 -10.08 -3.71
C ASP A 198 13.44 -9.06 -3.29
N VAL A 199 13.65 -8.33 -2.19
CA VAL A 199 12.71 -7.31 -1.72
C VAL A 199 12.65 -6.15 -2.70
N ASN A 200 13.80 -5.73 -3.25
CA ASN A 200 13.88 -4.66 -4.24
C ASN A 200 13.25 -5.10 -5.58
N LEU A 201 13.55 -6.31 -6.04
CA LEU A 201 12.97 -6.87 -7.26
C LEU A 201 11.45 -7.02 -7.16
N ASN A 202 10.96 -7.54 -6.04
CA ASN A 202 9.51 -7.67 -5.79
C ASN A 202 8.82 -6.30 -5.70
N ALA A 203 9.49 -5.28 -5.14
CA ALA A 203 8.94 -3.93 -5.09
C ALA A 203 8.81 -3.30 -6.49
N ILE A 204 9.82 -3.51 -7.36
CA ILE A 204 9.76 -3.06 -8.77
C ILE A 204 8.67 -3.83 -9.53
N ALA A 205 8.62 -5.15 -9.38
CA ALA A 205 7.61 -5.99 -10.02
C ALA A 205 6.20 -5.59 -9.61
N ALA A 206 5.96 -5.32 -8.32
CA ALA A 206 4.67 -4.86 -7.83
C ALA A 206 4.24 -3.52 -8.47
N ALA A 207 5.16 -2.57 -8.64
CA ALA A 207 4.87 -1.29 -9.30
C ALA A 207 4.53 -1.48 -10.79
N VAL A 208 5.31 -2.30 -11.50
CA VAL A 208 5.12 -2.58 -12.94
C VAL A 208 3.80 -3.33 -13.19
N ILE A 209 3.54 -4.40 -12.44
CA ILE A 209 2.28 -5.15 -12.51
C ILE A 209 1.09 -4.26 -12.10
N GLY A 210 1.32 -3.34 -11.16
CA GLY A 210 0.36 -2.33 -10.73
C GLY A 210 0.00 -1.28 -11.79
N GLY A 211 0.62 -1.31 -12.97
CA GLY A 211 0.23 -0.49 -14.12
C GLY A 211 0.83 0.92 -14.14
N THR A 212 1.88 1.20 -13.37
CA THR A 212 2.63 2.44 -13.51
C THR A 212 3.60 2.32 -14.69
N SER A 213 3.36 3.08 -15.76
CA SER A 213 4.19 3.19 -16.97
C SER A 213 4.50 4.64 -17.28
#